data_AF-A0A2V9XUP6-F1
#
_entry.id   AF-A0A2V9XUP6-F1
#
_cell.length_a   1.000
_cell.length_b   1.000
_cell.length_c   1.000
_cell.angle_alpha   90.00
_cell.angle_beta   90.00
_cell.angle_gamma   90.00
#
_symmetry.space_group_name_H-M   'P 1'
#
loop_
_entity.id
_entity.type
_entity.pdbx_description
1 polymer ?
#
loop_
_entity_poly.entity_id
_entity_poly.type
_entity_poly.pdbx_seq_one_letter_code
_entity_poly.pdbx_strand_id
1 'polypeptide(L)'
;MTETNKNPNLLEDALRNAVRREDAPEGFVLKVLARAEQQNSAANDAQRTSWLSLFSQPALRWSAVAAVTIAMAIGTIYYRNLQRQRAEGEAAKQQLMLALRIAGSKLQLAKEKVNEINTSRPEPQPQNSSPRSRS
;
A
#
# COMPACT_ATOMS: atom_id res chain seq x y z
N MET A 1 20.79 15.04 -24.38
CA MET A 1 20.00 13.83 -24.06
C MET A 1 20.38 13.40 -22.64
N THR A 2 19.60 13.81 -21.64
CA THR A 2 19.89 13.55 -20.22
C THR A 2 19.26 12.23 -19.80
N GLU A 3 20.10 11.22 -19.56
CA GLU A 3 19.66 9.95 -19.00
C GLU A 3 19.14 10.14 -17.58
N THR A 4 17.84 9.95 -17.39
CA THR A 4 17.24 9.83 -16.07
C THR A 4 17.62 8.47 -15.49
N ASN A 5 18.75 8.42 -14.77
CA ASN A 5 19.10 7.31 -13.89
C ASN A 5 18.02 7.21 -12.81
N LYS A 6 17.02 6.36 -13.06
CA LYS A 6 15.87 6.12 -12.19
C LYS A 6 16.35 5.32 -10.98
N ASN A 7 16.90 6.02 -9.99
CA ASN A 7 17.40 5.43 -8.77
C ASN A 7 16.19 5.04 -7.89
N PRO A 8 15.86 3.75 -7.72
CA PRO A 8 14.67 3.30 -6.99
C PRO A 8 14.68 3.72 -5.51
N ASN A 9 15.86 4.01 -4.98
CA ASN A 9 16.05 4.45 -3.60
C ASN A 9 15.45 5.84 -3.34
N LEU A 10 15.47 6.76 -4.31
CA LEU A 10 14.90 8.10 -4.11
C LEU A 10 13.39 8.09 -3.92
N LEU A 11 12.69 7.19 -4.61
CA LEU A 11 11.24 7.03 -4.49
C LEU A 11 10.89 6.33 -3.17
N GLU A 12 11.64 5.30 -2.79
CA GLU A 12 11.51 4.63 -1.49
C GLU A 12 11.77 5.60 -0.33
N ASP A 13 12.78 6.47 -0.44
CA ASP A 13 13.12 7.47 0.57
C ASP A 13 12.04 8.57 0.67
N ALA A 14 11.52 9.03 -0.48
CA ALA A 14 10.42 9.99 -0.52
C ALA A 14 9.14 9.41 0.09
N LEU A 15 8.84 8.14 -0.19
CA LEU A 15 7.67 7.44 0.36
C LEU A 15 7.84 7.20 1.87
N ARG A 16 9.03 6.79 2.30
CA ARG A 16 9.37 6.60 3.71
C ARG A 16 9.26 7.89 4.51
N ASN A 17 9.65 9.02 3.93
CA ASN A 17 9.44 10.33 4.54
C ASN A 17 7.97 10.74 4.56
N ALA A 18 7.22 10.51 3.48
CA ALA A 18 5.81 10.86 3.39
C ALA A 18 4.91 10.04 4.34
N VAL A 19 5.28 8.79 4.62
CA VAL A 19 4.54 7.87 5.50
C VAL A 19 5.06 7.90 6.94
N ARG A 20 6.07 8.73 7.22
CA ARG A 20 6.62 8.87 8.56
C ARG A 20 5.52 9.34 9.51
N ARG A 21 5.33 8.59 10.59
CA ARG A 21 4.34 8.94 11.62
C ARG A 21 4.77 10.24 12.28
N GLU A 22 3.90 11.23 12.21
CA GLU A 22 4.01 12.49 12.93
C GLU A 22 2.91 12.51 13.99
N ASP A 23 3.29 12.88 15.21
CA ASP A 23 2.33 12.94 16.31
C ASP A 23 1.34 14.08 16.05
N ALA A 24 0.06 13.75 16.17
CA ALA A 24 -0.99 14.74 15.94
C ALA A 24 -0.93 15.82 17.03
N PRO A 25 -1.20 17.09 16.68
CA PRO A 25 -1.28 18.19 17.64
C PRO A 25 -2.27 17.91 18.77
N GLU A 26 -2.00 18.45 19.96
CA GLU A 26 -2.89 18.32 21.10
C GLU A 26 -4.31 18.81 20.77
N GLY A 27 -5.32 17.99 21.10
CA GLY A 27 -6.73 18.29 20.81
C GLY A 27 -7.18 18.03 19.37
N PHE A 28 -6.32 17.52 18.47
CA PHE A 28 -6.70 17.13 17.10
C PHE A 28 -7.83 16.11 17.09
N VAL A 29 -7.71 15.06 17.90
CA VAL A 29 -8.71 13.98 18.01
C VAL A 29 -10.07 14.55 18.44
N LEU A 30 -10.09 15.43 19.45
CA LEU A 30 -11.31 16.06 19.95
C LEU A 30 -11.96 16.94 18.87
N LYS A 31 -11.17 17.72 18.12
CA LYS A 31 -11.67 18.57 17.04
C LYS A 31 -12.24 17.75 15.88
N VAL A 32 -11.59 16.63 15.52
CA VAL A 32 -12.08 15.72 14.47
C VAL A 32 -13.36 15.02 14.90
N LEU A 33 -13.42 14.49 16.12
CA LEU A 33 -14.62 13.84 16.65
C LEU A 33 -15.80 14.82 16.73
N ALA A 34 -15.58 16.02 17.27
CA ALA A 34 -16.61 17.06 17.32
C ALA A 34 -17.12 17.45 15.92
N ARG A 35 -16.22 17.55 14.93
CA ARG A 35 -16.60 17.87 13.55
C ARG A 35 -17.37 16.72 12.89
N ALA A 36 -16.98 15.48 13.15
CA ALA A 36 -17.64 14.28 12.60
C ALA A 36 -19.05 14.10 13.17
N GLU A 37 -19.25 14.32 14.47
CA GLU A 37 -20.56 14.28 15.11
C GLU A 37 -21.47 15.39 14.57
N GLN A 38 -20.96 16.63 14.47
CA GLN A 38 -21.75 17.76 13.96
C GLN A 38 -22.20 17.56 12.51
N GLN A 39 -21.35 16.96 11.67
CA GLN A 39 -21.70 16.65 10.29
C GLN A 39 -22.68 15.47 10.18
N ASN A 40 -22.56 14.47 11.06
CA ASN A 40 -23.48 13.34 11.11
C ASN A 40 -24.86 13.73 11.62
N SER A 41 -24.98 14.60 12.62
CA SER A 41 -26.27 15.03 13.17
C SER A 41 -27.00 16.00 12.24
N ALA A 42 -26.31 17.03 11.72
CA ALA A 42 -26.95 18.04 10.87
C ALA A 42 -27.38 17.48 9.50
N ALA A 43 -26.62 16.54 8.93
CA ALA A 43 -26.95 15.93 7.66
C ALA A 43 -27.98 14.78 7.78
N ASN A 44 -28.00 14.04 8.90
CA ASN A 44 -28.98 12.97 9.07
C ASN A 44 -30.35 13.47 9.49
N ASP A 45 -30.47 14.43 10.41
CA ASP A 45 -31.78 14.80 10.94
C ASP A 45 -32.62 15.53 9.88
N ALA A 46 -32.10 16.61 9.28
CA ALA A 46 -32.83 17.35 8.25
C ALA A 46 -33.17 16.50 7.01
N GLN A 47 -32.27 15.59 6.61
CA GLN A 47 -32.46 14.76 5.43
C GLN A 47 -33.37 13.55 5.71
N ARG A 48 -33.29 12.91 6.89
CA ARG A 48 -34.17 11.78 7.26
C ARG A 48 -35.61 12.23 7.45
N THR A 49 -35.87 13.35 8.10
CA THR A 49 -37.25 13.82 8.32
C THR A 49 -37.92 14.19 6.99
N SER A 50 -37.17 14.79 6.05
CA SER A 50 -37.70 15.15 4.73
C SER A 50 -37.83 13.97 3.76
N TRP A 51 -36.99 12.94 3.86
CA TRP A 51 -37.11 11.74 3.00
C TRP A 51 -38.24 10.82 3.47
N LEU A 52 -38.40 10.63 4.78
CA LEU A 52 -39.46 9.79 5.33
C LEU A 52 -40.86 10.37 5.06
N SER A 53 -41.01 11.70 5.06
CA SER A 53 -42.29 12.35 4.72
C SER A 53 -42.66 12.15 3.25
N LEU A 54 -41.70 12.10 2.33
CA LEU A 54 -41.94 11.80 0.92
C LEU A 54 -42.38 10.34 0.70
N PHE A 55 -41.87 9.41 1.50
CA PHE A 55 -42.27 7.99 1.45
C PHE A 55 -43.64 7.70 2.09
N SER A 56 -44.17 8.59 2.92
CA SER A 56 -45.51 8.44 3.53
C SER A 56 -46.67 8.74 2.57
N GLN A 57 -46.40 9.31 1.38
CA GLN A 57 -47.44 9.59 0.41
C GLN A 57 -47.80 8.31 -0.39
N PRO A 58 -49.07 7.88 -0.40
CA PRO A 58 -49.47 6.61 -1.04
C PRO A 58 -49.22 6.58 -2.56
N ALA A 59 -49.12 7.74 -3.21
CA ALA A 59 -48.76 7.87 -4.63
C ALA A 59 -47.29 7.51 -4.93
N LEU A 60 -46.37 7.65 -3.95
CA LEU A 60 -44.95 7.33 -4.12
C LEU A 60 -44.60 5.85 -3.88
N ARG A 61 -45.55 5.03 -3.42
CA ARG A 61 -45.29 3.60 -3.18
C ARG A 61 -44.98 2.85 -4.49
N TRP A 62 -45.53 3.30 -5.60
CA TRP A 62 -45.25 2.73 -6.93
C TRP A 62 -43.90 3.21 -7.49
N SER A 63 -43.49 4.45 -7.21
CA SER A 63 -42.17 4.95 -7.63
C SER A 63 -41.03 4.33 -6.81
N ALA A 64 -41.27 3.99 -5.55
CA ALA A 64 -40.30 3.27 -4.72
C ALA A 64 -39.93 1.90 -5.30
N VAL A 65 -40.91 1.15 -5.82
CA VAL A 65 -40.66 -0.16 -6.45
C VAL A 65 -39.81 0.01 -7.72
N ALA A 66 -40.11 1.01 -8.54
CA ALA A 66 -39.32 1.32 -9.73
C ALA A 66 -37.88 1.79 -9.40
N ALA A 67 -37.72 2.59 -8.35
CA ALA A 67 -36.40 3.04 -7.90
C ALA A 67 -35.55 1.89 -7.37
N VAL A 68 -36.16 0.95 -6.64
CA VAL A 68 -35.46 -0.24 -6.13
C VAL A 68 -35.00 -1.15 -7.28
N THR A 69 -35.83 -1.38 -8.30
CA THR A 69 -35.43 -2.21 -9.45
C THR A 69 -34.31 -1.55 -10.27
N ILE A 70 -34.35 -0.23 -10.46
CA ILE A 70 -33.28 0.52 -11.13
C ILE A 70 -31.98 0.47 -10.30
N ALA A 71 -32.05 0.68 -8.98
CA ALA A 71 -30.90 0.61 -8.10
C ALA A 71 -30.27 -0.80 -8.09
N MET A 72 -31.09 -1.85 -8.14
CA MET A 72 -30.64 -3.24 -8.22
C MET A 72 -29.97 -3.55 -9.58
N ALA A 73 -30.49 -2.99 -10.68
CA ALA A 73 -29.87 -3.09 -12.00
C ALA A 73 -28.51 -2.36 -12.04
N ILE A 74 -28.40 -1.17 -11.45
CA ILE A 74 -27.13 -0.43 -11.37
C ILE A 74 -26.12 -1.15 -10.47
N GLY A 75 -26.57 -1.65 -9.31
CA GLY A 75 -25.73 -2.40 -8.37
C GLY A 75 -25.14 -3.67 -8.98
N THR A 76 -25.91 -4.40 -9.79
CA THR A 76 -25.42 -5.62 -10.46
C THR A 76 -24.38 -5.32 -11.54
N ILE A 77 -24.48 -4.19 -12.25
CA ILE A 77 -23.48 -3.74 -13.23
C ILE A 77 -22.19 -3.31 -12.52
N TYR A 78 -22.30 -2.59 -11.41
CA TYR A 78 -21.13 -2.14 -10.64
C TYR A 78 -20.36 -3.31 -9.98
N TYR A 79 -21.10 -4.31 -9.47
CA TYR A 79 -20.51 -5.51 -8.88
C TYR A 79 -19.69 -6.34 -9.89
N ARG A 80 -20.12 -6.36 -11.15
CA ARG A 80 -19.40 -7.03 -12.24
C ARG A 80 -18.07 -6.35 -12.58
N ASN A 81 -17.99 -5.02 -12.51
CA ASN A 81 -16.74 -4.30 -12.75
C ASN A 81 -15.72 -4.48 -11.62
N LEU A 82 -16.18 -4.61 -10.37
CA LEU A 82 -15.30 -4.83 -9.23
C LEU A 82 -14.63 -6.23 -9.26
N GLN A 83 -15.32 -7.24 -9.78
CA GLN A 83 -14.73 -8.57 -9.98
C GLN A 83 -13.69 -8.59 -11.10
N ARG A 84 -13.91 -7.86 -12.20
CA ARG A 84 -12.96 -7.78 -13.31
C ARG A 84 -11.64 -7.13 -12.90
N GLN A 85 -11.70 -6.06 -12.11
CA GLN A 85 -10.49 -5.42 -11.57
C GLN A 85 -9.69 -6.33 -10.63
N ARG A 86 -10.36 -7.25 -9.91
CA ARG A 86 -9.67 -8.24 -9.07
C ARG A 86 -8.97 -9.32 -9.90
N ALA A 87 -9.61 -9.81 -10.96
CA ALA A 87 -9.03 -10.83 -11.83
C ALA A 87 -7.75 -10.36 -12.55
N GLU A 88 -7.75 -9.11 -13.03
CA GLU A 88 -6.56 -8.51 -13.66
C GLU A 88 -5.43 -8.27 -12.65
N GLY A 89 -5.77 -7.90 -11.41
CA GLY A 89 -4.80 -7.74 -10.32
C GLY A 89 -4.20 -9.06 -9.84
N GLU A 90 -4.95 -10.16 -9.88
CA GLU A 90 -4.49 -11.48 -9.44
C GLU A 90 -3.40 -12.07 -10.35
N ALA A 91 -3.56 -11.95 -11.68
CA ALA A 91 -2.56 -12.42 -12.63
C ALA A 91 -1.24 -11.64 -12.51
N ALA A 92 -1.32 -10.30 -12.39
CA ALA A 92 -0.16 -9.45 -12.18
C ALA A 92 0.56 -9.77 -10.87
N LYS A 93 -0.20 -10.05 -9.80
CA LYS A 93 0.35 -10.44 -8.49
C LYS A 93 1.12 -11.77 -8.57
N GLN A 94 0.60 -12.76 -9.30
CA GLN A 94 1.28 -14.05 -9.46
C GLN A 94 2.62 -13.91 -10.19
N GLN A 95 2.66 -13.14 -11.27
CA GLN A 95 3.90 -12.87 -12.01
C GLN A 95 4.92 -12.11 -11.16
N LEU A 96 4.46 -11.11 -10.39
CA LEU A 96 5.31 -10.36 -9.47
C LEU A 96 5.91 -11.26 -8.37
N MET A 97 5.10 -12.14 -7.77
CA MET A 97 5.59 -13.08 -6.76
C MET A 97 6.63 -14.05 -7.30
N LEU A 98 6.46 -14.53 -8.55
CA LEU A 98 7.45 -15.38 -9.20
C LEU A 98 8.78 -14.63 -9.40
N ALA A 99 8.71 -13.40 -9.94
CA ALA A 99 9.89 -12.57 -10.16
C ALA A 99 10.64 -12.27 -8.85
N LEU A 100 9.92 -11.91 -7.78
CA LEU A 100 10.48 -11.70 -6.45
C LEU A 100 11.15 -12.95 -5.88
N ARG A 101 10.54 -14.13 -6.07
CA ARG A 101 11.12 -15.40 -5.61
C ARG A 101 12.44 -15.73 -6.31
N ILE A 102 12.50 -15.50 -7.62
CA ILE A 102 13.72 -15.69 -8.43
C ILE A 102 14.79 -14.65 -8.05
N ALA A 103 14.39 -13.39 -7.88
CA ALA A 103 15.32 -12.34 -7.47
C ALA A 103 15.88 -12.62 -6.07
N GLY A 104 15.03 -13.05 -5.13
CA GLY A 104 15.43 -13.45 -3.78
C GLY A 104 16.42 -14.61 -3.78
N SER A 105 16.16 -15.66 -4.57
CA SER A 105 17.08 -16.80 -4.67
C SER A 105 18.44 -16.41 -5.27
N LYS A 106 18.46 -15.56 -6.29
CA LYS A 106 19.71 -15.05 -6.88
C LYS A 106 20.49 -14.15 -5.92
N LEU A 107 19.81 -13.31 -5.14
CA LEU A 107 20.45 -12.48 -4.12
C LEU A 107 21.13 -13.33 -3.05
N GLN A 108 20.49 -14.43 -2.65
CA GLN A 108 21.05 -15.34 -1.65
C GLN A 108 22.30 -16.06 -2.16
N LEU A 109 22.30 -16.51 -3.41
CA LEU A 109 23.49 -17.07 -4.08
C LEU A 109 24.63 -16.05 -4.18
N ALA A 110 24.32 -14.81 -4.54
CA ALA A 110 25.33 -13.74 -4.59
C ALA A 110 25.92 -13.45 -3.21
N LYS A 111 25.10 -13.41 -2.16
CA LYS A 111 25.56 -13.25 -0.77
C LYS A 111 26.48 -14.39 -0.33
N GLU A 112 26.11 -15.63 -0.65
CA GLU A 112 26.92 -16.81 -0.33
C GLU A 112 28.29 -16.74 -1.02
N LYS A 113 28.34 -16.38 -2.30
CA LYS A 113 29.59 -16.25 -3.05
C LYS A 113 30.49 -15.14 -2.51
N VAL A 114 29.92 -14.01 -2.13
CA VAL A 114 30.66 -12.92 -1.49
C VAL A 114 31.20 -13.35 -0.13
N ASN A 115 30.44 -14.11 0.65
CA ASN A 115 30.88 -14.61 1.95
C ASN A 115 32.02 -15.63 1.82
N GLU A 116 31.95 -16.51 0.82
CA GLU A 116 33.03 -17.46 0.48
C GLU A 116 34.34 -16.73 0.14
N ILE A 117 34.28 -15.68 -0.68
CA ILE A 117 35.46 -14.86 -1.07
C ILE A 117 36.06 -14.14 0.14
N ASN A 118 35.23 -13.59 1.03
CA ASN A 118 35.72 -12.92 2.24
C ASN A 118 36.36 -13.90 3.23
N THR A 119 35.84 -15.12 3.33
CA THR A 119 36.36 -16.17 4.22
C THR A 119 37.65 -16.79 3.69
N SER A 120 37.83 -16.85 2.37
CA SER A 120 39.01 -17.42 1.72
C SER A 120 40.16 -16.42 1.50
N ARG A 121 40.05 -15.18 1.98
CA ARG A 121 41.16 -14.23 2.03
C ARG A 121 42.17 -14.69 3.07
N PRO A 122 43.35 -15.22 2.69
CA PRO A 122 44.36 -15.63 3.66
C PRO A 122 44.90 -14.37 4.35
N GLU A 123 45.04 -14.41 5.67
CA GLU A 123 45.87 -13.45 6.40
C GLU A 123 47.24 -13.36 5.70
N PRO A 124 47.77 -12.15 5.44
CA PRO A 124 49.17 -12.03 5.05
C PRO A 124 50.02 -12.59 6.18
N GLN A 125 50.58 -13.79 5.98
CA GLN A 125 51.54 -14.38 6.91
C GLN A 125 52.62 -13.33 7.21
N PRO A 126 52.85 -12.97 8.48
CA PRO A 126 53.97 -12.10 8.82
C PRO A 126 55.24 -12.81 8.37
N GLN A 127 55.90 -12.26 7.34
CA GLN A 127 57.20 -12.69 6.87
C GLN A 127 58.16 -12.62 8.06
N ASN A 128 58.42 -13.79 8.64
CA ASN A 128 59.35 -13.97 9.73
C ASN A 128 60.75 -13.68 9.17
N SER A 129 61.22 -12.47 9.40
CA SER A 129 62.52 -11.99 8.95
C SER A 129 63.61 -12.79 9.69
N SER A 130 64.51 -13.39 8.90
CA SER A 130 65.60 -14.24 9.36
C SER A 130 66.46 -13.59 10.46
N PRO A 131 66.94 -14.36 11.46
CA PRO A 131 67.90 -13.87 12.41
C PRO A 131 69.24 -13.67 11.69
N ARG A 132 69.65 -12.40 11.61
CA ARG A 132 70.98 -11.96 11.19
C ARG A 132 72.02 -12.59 12.12
N SER A 133 72.69 -13.66 11.66
CA SER A 133 73.81 -14.26 12.39
C SER A 133 74.98 -13.28 12.43
N ARG A 134 75.25 -12.74 13.62
CA ARG A 134 76.52 -12.11 13.98
C ARG A 134 77.44 -13.19 14.51
N SER A 135 78.57 -13.40 13.83
CA SER A 135 79.86 -13.82 14.38
C SER A 135 80.84 -13.96 13.23
#